data_AF-A0A174P3K9-F1
#
_entry.id   AF-A0A174P3K9-F1
#
_cell.length_a   1.000
_cell.length_b   1.000
_cell.length_c   1.000
_cell.angle_alpha   90.00
_cell.angle_beta   90.00
_cell.angle_gamma   90.00
#
_symmetry.space_group_name_H-M   'P 1'
#
loop_
_entity.id
_entity.type
_entity.pdbx_description
1 polymer ?
#
loop_
_entity_poly.entity_id
_entity_poly.type
_entity_poly.pdbx_seq_one_letter_code
_entity_poly.pdbx_strand_id
1 'polypeptide(L)'
;MTFREFMLENGYELQTTFWNDFSIADRFGLSAVQDTFNRAFKEWKENYKYLTELVLVLNHKIWQYYETRPEIATLYNTLWAQASQYAMEYLKDDELSYYYDVTD
;
A
#
# COMPACT_ATOMS: atom_id res chain seq x y z
N MET A 1 -8.94 -16.11 -7.32
CA MET A 1 -9.14 -15.30 -6.12
C MET A 1 -8.67 -13.88 -6.41
N THR A 2 -9.52 -12.90 -6.13
CA THR A 2 -9.17 -11.48 -6.21
C THR A 2 -8.40 -11.06 -4.96
N PHE A 3 -7.71 -9.91 -5.00
CA PHE A 3 -7.04 -9.38 -3.80
C PHE A 3 -8.02 -9.13 -2.65
N ARG A 4 -9.24 -8.65 -2.94
CA ARG A 4 -10.29 -8.47 -1.93
C ARG A 4 -10.68 -9.78 -1.25
N GLU A 5 -10.88 -10.84 -2.03
CA GLU A 5 -11.19 -12.18 -1.49
C GLU A 5 -10.03 -12.70 -0.63
N PHE A 6 -8.78 -12.56 -1.11
CA PHE A 6 -7.59 -12.95 -0.36
C PHE A 6 -7.49 -12.22 0.98
N MET A 7 -7.64 -10.90 1.00
CA MET A 7 -7.59 -10.13 2.25
C MET A 7 -8.70 -10.55 3.22
N LEU A 8 -9.92 -10.76 2.70
CA LEU A 8 -11.06 -11.16 3.51
C LEU A 8 -10.85 -12.55 4.14
N GLU A 9 -10.27 -13.51 3.40
CA GLU A 9 -9.91 -14.82 3.93
C GLU A 9 -8.83 -14.75 5.03
N ASN A 10 -7.98 -13.72 4.99
CA ASN A 10 -6.96 -13.44 6.01
C ASN A 10 -7.47 -12.47 7.11
N GLY A 11 -8.78 -12.24 7.20
CA GLY A 11 -9.39 -11.47 8.29
C GLY A 11 -9.37 -9.95 8.11
N TYR A 12 -9.05 -9.44 6.93
CA TYR A 12 -9.03 -8.01 6.64
C TYR A 12 -10.00 -7.62 5.52
N GLU A 13 -10.97 -6.74 5.82
CA GLU A 13 -11.85 -6.16 4.82
C GLU A 13 -11.27 -4.85 4.27
N LEU A 14 -11.00 -4.82 2.95
CA LEU A 14 -10.51 -3.63 2.27
C LEU A 14 -11.50 -2.47 2.33
N GLN A 15 -11.01 -1.33 2.79
CA GLN A 15 -11.74 -0.07 3.00
C GLN A 15 -11.54 0.92 1.83
N THR A 16 -10.53 0.72 0.98
CA THR A 16 -10.17 1.64 -0.11
C THR A 16 -10.18 0.96 -1.48
N THR A 17 -9.92 1.75 -2.52
CA THR A 17 -9.73 1.29 -3.91
C THR A 17 -8.26 1.18 -4.32
N PHE A 18 -7.30 1.39 -3.39
CA PHE A 18 -5.88 1.51 -3.73
C PHE A 18 -5.36 0.34 -4.57
N TRP A 19 -5.75 -0.90 -4.24
CA TRP A 19 -5.35 -2.06 -5.03
C TRP A 19 -5.71 -1.91 -6.52
N ASN A 20 -6.93 -1.45 -6.81
CA ASN A 20 -7.39 -1.26 -8.18
C ASN A 20 -6.69 -0.06 -8.84
N ASP A 21 -6.54 1.05 -8.11
CA ASP A 21 -5.88 2.26 -8.62
C ASP A 21 -4.43 1.98 -9.03
N PHE A 22 -3.67 1.28 -8.17
CA PHE A 22 -2.31 0.85 -8.49
C PHE A 22 -2.27 -0.21 -9.59
N SER A 23 -3.23 -1.15 -9.62
CA SER A 23 -3.33 -2.14 -10.71
C SER A 23 -3.60 -1.49 -12.08
N ILE A 24 -4.31 -0.37 -12.11
CA ILE A 24 -4.50 0.43 -13.32
C ILE A 24 -3.19 1.16 -13.64
N ALA A 25 -2.58 1.83 -12.67
CA ALA A 25 -1.32 2.56 -12.84
C ALA A 25 -0.18 1.68 -13.36
N ASP A 26 -0.11 0.42 -12.93
CA ASP A 26 0.86 -0.58 -13.39
C ASP A 26 0.88 -0.76 -14.92
N ARG A 27 -0.26 -0.50 -15.59
CA ARG A 27 -0.42 -0.58 -17.05
C ARG A 27 0.10 0.66 -17.77
N PHE A 28 0.23 1.79 -17.08
CA PHE A 28 0.70 3.06 -17.61
C PHE A 28 2.17 3.35 -17.27
N GLY A 29 2.81 2.49 -16.47
CA GLY A 29 4.25 2.53 -16.19
C GLY A 29 4.62 3.32 -14.93
N LEU A 30 5.92 3.43 -14.68
CA LEU A 30 6.50 3.92 -13.43
C LEU A 30 5.98 5.30 -13.01
N SER A 31 5.87 6.24 -13.96
CA SER A 31 5.39 7.60 -13.68
C SER A 31 3.94 7.62 -13.18
N ALA A 32 3.07 6.74 -13.70
CA ALA A 32 1.69 6.64 -13.26
C ALA A 32 1.56 6.03 -11.85
N VAL A 33 2.41 5.05 -11.53
CA VAL A 33 2.50 4.46 -10.18
C VAL A 33 2.95 5.54 -9.17
N GLN A 34 3.99 6.29 -9.50
CA GLN A 34 4.47 7.39 -8.65
C GLN A 34 3.40 8.48 -8.45
N ASP A 35 2.71 8.90 -9.51
CA ASP A 35 1.64 9.90 -9.40
C ASP A 35 0.49 9.40 -8.52
N THR A 36 0.07 8.15 -8.72
CA THR A 36 -1.00 7.52 -7.93
C THR A 36 -0.64 7.49 -6.45
N PHE A 37 0.60 7.10 -6.12
CA PHE A 37 1.10 7.18 -4.76
C PHE A 37 1.12 8.60 -4.21
N ASN A 38 1.65 9.57 -4.97
CA ASN A 38 1.75 10.95 -4.50
C ASN A 38 0.37 11.52 -4.15
N ARG A 39 -0.66 11.23 -4.96
CA ARG A 39 -2.04 11.64 -4.70
C ARG A 39 -2.62 10.93 -3.48
N ALA A 40 -2.55 9.61 -3.45
CA ALA A 40 -3.09 8.80 -2.34
C ALA A 40 -2.43 9.14 -1.01
N PHE A 41 -1.10 9.20 -0.96
CA PHE A 41 -0.35 9.53 0.25
C PHE A 41 -0.65 10.95 0.71
N LYS A 42 -0.65 11.94 -0.19
CA LYS A 42 -0.97 13.33 0.19
C LYS A 42 -2.35 13.46 0.79
N GLU A 43 -3.34 12.76 0.24
CA GLU A 43 -4.74 12.86 0.66
C GLU A 43 -5.02 12.07 1.95
N TRP A 44 -4.39 10.90 2.12
CA TRP A 44 -4.81 9.93 3.13
C TRP A 44 -3.79 9.65 4.24
N LYS A 45 -2.58 10.24 4.21
CA LYS A 45 -1.55 10.00 5.23
C LYS A 45 -1.96 10.34 6.68
N GLU A 46 -2.97 11.18 6.89
CA GLU A 46 -3.48 11.54 8.22
C GLU A 46 -4.62 10.63 8.69
N ASN A 47 -5.15 9.76 7.83
CA ASN A 47 -6.12 8.75 8.21
C ASN A 47 -5.37 7.43 8.45
N TYR A 48 -5.16 7.07 9.72
CA TYR A 48 -4.32 5.91 10.07
C TYR A 48 -4.79 4.60 9.41
N LYS A 49 -6.10 4.38 9.24
CA LYS A 49 -6.62 3.18 8.58
C LYS A 49 -6.26 3.13 7.11
N TYR A 50 -6.43 4.24 6.41
CA TYR A 50 -6.14 4.30 4.98
C TYR A 50 -4.64 4.36 4.71
N LEU A 51 -3.86 5.04 5.56
CA LEU A 51 -2.40 4.97 5.52
C LEU A 51 -1.91 3.52 5.71
N THR A 52 -2.48 2.79 6.67
CA THR A 52 -2.15 1.38 6.90
C THR A 52 -2.49 0.52 5.69
N GLU A 53 -3.69 0.67 5.12
CA GLU A 53 -4.09 -0.07 3.90
C GLU A 53 -3.22 0.31 2.69
N LEU A 54 -2.79 1.57 2.57
CA LEU A 54 -1.84 2.01 1.55
C LEU A 54 -0.50 1.27 1.69
N VAL A 55 0.06 1.20 2.90
CA VAL A 55 1.31 0.46 3.16
C VAL A 55 1.14 -1.03 2.83
N LEU A 56 0.04 -1.64 3.27
CA LEU A 56 -0.30 -3.03 2.98
C LEU A 56 -0.35 -3.31 1.47
N VAL A 57 -1.09 -2.48 0.72
CA VAL A 57 -1.20 -2.60 -0.74
C VAL A 57 0.16 -2.45 -1.42
N LEU A 58 0.98 -1.48 -1.02
CA LEU A 58 2.32 -1.29 -1.57
C LEU A 58 3.20 -2.52 -1.34
N ASN A 59 3.13 -3.14 -0.14
CA ASN A 59 3.87 -4.36 0.16
C ASN A 59 3.44 -5.54 -0.75
N HIS A 60 2.14 -5.76 -0.90
CA HIS A 60 1.63 -6.81 -1.80
C HIS A 60 1.98 -6.54 -3.27
N LYS A 61 2.08 -5.27 -3.68
CA LYS A 61 2.52 -4.89 -5.03
C LYS A 61 3.99 -5.20 -5.28
N ILE A 62 4.86 -5.08 -4.28
CA ILE A 62 6.25 -5.55 -4.37
C ILE A 62 6.27 -7.05 -4.67
N TRP A 63 5.55 -7.84 -3.87
CA TRP A 63 5.48 -9.29 -4.04
C TRP A 63 4.94 -9.69 -5.42
N GLN A 64 3.88 -9.00 -5.89
CA GLN A 64 3.29 -9.24 -7.21
C GLN A 64 4.31 -9.12 -8.36
N TYR A 65 5.28 -8.21 -8.26
CA TYR A 65 6.22 -7.89 -9.34
C TYR A 65 7.66 -8.36 -9.09
N TYR A 66 7.94 -8.94 -7.92
CA TYR A 66 9.29 -9.31 -7.47
C TYR A 66 10.09 -10.08 -8.53
N GLU A 67 9.47 -11.07 -9.18
CA GLU A 67 10.16 -11.92 -10.17
C GLU A 67 9.99 -11.44 -11.62
N THR A 68 8.99 -10.62 -11.91
CA THR A 68 8.55 -10.37 -13.30
C THR A 68 8.89 -8.97 -13.81
N ARG A 69 8.91 -7.96 -12.93
CA ARG A 69 9.11 -6.54 -13.30
C ARG A 69 9.96 -5.85 -12.22
N PRO A 70 11.28 -6.11 -12.15
CA PRO A 70 12.15 -5.66 -11.05
C PRO A 70 12.20 -4.13 -10.91
N GLU A 71 12.09 -3.38 -11.99
CA GLU A 71 12.04 -1.90 -11.94
C GLU A 71 10.77 -1.40 -11.23
N ILE A 72 9.63 -2.04 -11.49
CA ILE A 72 8.37 -1.71 -10.81
C ILE A 72 8.41 -2.14 -9.35
N ALA A 73 8.90 -3.34 -9.06
CA ALA A 73 9.06 -3.82 -7.68
C ALA A 73 9.98 -2.89 -6.87
N THR A 74 11.07 -2.40 -7.48
CA THR A 74 11.98 -1.43 -6.87
C THR A 74 11.27 -0.12 -6.55
N LEU A 75 10.49 0.41 -7.49
CA LEU A 75 9.68 1.61 -7.24
C LEU A 75 8.70 1.39 -6.09
N TYR A 76 7.91 0.31 -6.13
CA TYR A 76 6.97 0.00 -5.04
C TYR A 76 7.67 -0.15 -3.69
N ASN A 77 8.86 -0.73 -3.63
CA ASN A 77 9.64 -0.84 -2.41
C ASN A 77 10.07 0.52 -1.86
N THR A 78 10.49 1.46 -2.73
CA THR A 78 10.79 2.83 -2.32
C THR A 78 9.55 3.53 -1.75
N LEU A 79 8.40 3.39 -2.41
CA LEU A 79 7.14 4.01 -1.97
C LEU A 79 6.62 3.41 -0.66
N TRP A 80 6.70 2.08 -0.53
CA TRP A 80 6.38 1.36 0.69
C TRP A 80 7.24 1.84 1.85
N ALA A 81 8.57 1.91 1.67
CA ALA A 81 9.49 2.37 2.70
C ALA A 81 9.15 3.80 3.16
N GLN A 82 8.83 4.69 2.22
CA GLN A 82 8.42 6.06 2.54
C GLN A 82 7.13 6.11 3.38
N ALA A 83 6.09 5.38 2.98
CA ALA A 83 4.81 5.38 3.70
C ALA A 83 4.90 4.65 5.05
N SER A 84 5.63 3.54 5.11
CA SER A 84 5.90 2.78 6.34
C SER A 84 6.69 3.61 7.35
N GLN A 85 7.74 4.30 6.90
CA GLN A 85 8.50 5.22 7.76
C GLN A 85 7.60 6.32 8.32
N TYR A 86 6.76 6.93 7.49
CA TYR A 86 5.80 7.93 7.96
C TYR A 86 4.82 7.35 8.98
N ALA A 87 4.25 6.16 8.74
CA ALA A 87 3.34 5.51 9.68
C ALA A 87 4.01 5.30 11.06
N MET A 88 5.23 4.76 11.08
CA MET A 88 5.97 4.55 12.33
C MET A 88 6.34 5.85 13.05
N GLU A 89 6.61 6.94 12.32
CA GLU A 89 6.97 8.23 12.89
C GLU A 89 5.75 8.95 13.50
N TYR A 90 4.60 8.91 12.82
CA TYR A 90 3.44 9.76 13.14
C TYR A 90 2.31 9.04 13.87
N LEU A 91 2.08 7.75 13.65
CA LEU A 91 1.06 7.00 14.39
C LEU A 91 1.49 6.77 15.84
N LYS A 92 0.52 6.77 16.75
CA LYS A 92 0.72 6.59 18.20
C LYS A 92 -0.36 5.68 18.80
N ASP A 93 -0.03 5.08 19.94
CA ASP A 93 -0.95 4.31 20.77
C ASP A 93 -1.79 3.29 19.97
N ASP A 94 -3.11 3.44 19.97
CA ASP A 94 -4.05 2.54 19.28
C ASP A 94 -3.87 2.55 17.75
N GLU A 95 -3.48 3.69 17.17
CA GLU A 95 -3.27 3.79 15.72
C GLU A 95 -2.02 3.01 15.28
N LEU A 96 -0.96 3.09 16.08
CA LEU A 96 0.27 2.34 15.83
C LEU A 96 0.07 0.83 16.07
N SER A 97 -0.74 0.47 17.07
CA SER A 97 -1.10 -0.92 17.33
C SER A 97 -1.90 -1.50 16.15
N TYR A 98 -2.90 -0.76 15.66
CA TYR A 98 -3.65 -1.13 14.45
C TYR A 98 -2.74 -1.30 13.23
N TYR A 99 -1.77 -0.41 13.05
CA TYR A 99 -0.83 -0.50 11.94
C TYR A 99 -0.04 -1.81 11.98
N TYR A 100 0.51 -2.19 13.14
CA TYR A 100 1.25 -3.45 13.27
C TYR A 100 0.34 -4.67 13.07
N ASP A 101 -0.84 -4.70 13.69
CA ASP A 101 -1.77 -5.83 13.59
C ASP A 101 -2.21 -6.12 12.14
N VAL A 102 -2.27 -5.10 11.29
CA VAL A 102 -2.68 -5.23 9.89
C VAL A 102 -1.51 -5.52 8.95
N THR A 103 -0.27 -5.16 9.32
CA THR A 103 0.89 -5.27 8.44
C THR A 103 1.86 -6.41 8.78
N ASP A 104 1.70 -7.06 9.94
CA ASP A 104 2.39 -8.30 10.34
C ASP A 104 1.79 -9.54 9.66
#